data_AF-A0A9E0IZ20-F1
#
_entry.id   AF-A0A9E0IZ20-F1
#
_cell.length_a   1.000
_cell.length_b   1.000
_cell.length_c   1.000
_cell.angle_alpha   90.00
_cell.angle_beta   90.00
_cell.angle_gamma   90.00
#
_symmetry.space_group_name_H-M   'P 1'
#
loop_
_entity.id
_entity.type
_entity.pdbx_description
1 polymer ?
#
loop_
_entity_poly.entity_id
_entity_poly.type
_entity_poly.pdbx_seq_one_letter_code
_entity_poly.pdbx_strand_id
1 'polypeptide(L)'
;LLTAVFADPALGGSGIYDYVANKVAGNYSILDQLIIQAGGVGITVLWSGAVSFIAYKLVDTFIGLRVAEDEEREGLDISSHGEQAYRYS
;
A
#
# COMPACT_ATOMS: atom_id res chain seq x y z
N LEU A 1 3.77 -11.24 8.93
CA LEU A 1 3.83 -11.44 10.41
C LEU A 1 3.46 -12.87 10.78
N LEU A 2 2.27 -13.39 10.42
CA LEU A 2 1.94 -14.79 10.70
C LEU A 2 2.90 -15.79 10.05
N THR A 3 3.48 -15.41 8.92
CA THR A 3 4.59 -16.11 8.26
C THR A 3 5.78 -16.36 9.21
N ALA A 4 6.04 -15.50 10.20
CA ALA A 4 7.11 -15.73 11.20
C ALA A 4 6.79 -16.86 12.17
N VAL A 5 5.51 -17.14 12.41
CA VAL A 5 5.07 -18.23 13.29
C VAL A 5 5.04 -19.53 12.50
N PHE A 6 4.36 -19.54 11.35
CA PHE A 6 4.10 -20.77 10.61
C PHE A 6 5.27 -21.26 9.74
N ALA A 7 6.31 -20.46 9.54
CA ALA A 7 7.53 -20.93 8.88
C ALA A 7 8.46 -21.72 9.82
N ASP A 8 8.16 -21.84 11.11
CA ASP A 8 8.95 -22.63 12.06
C ASP A 8 8.95 -24.13 11.68
N PRO A 9 10.12 -24.77 11.47
CA PRO A 9 10.22 -26.20 11.21
C PRO A 9 9.58 -27.08 12.29
N ALA A 10 9.54 -26.64 13.55
CA ALA A 10 8.90 -27.38 14.64
C ALA A 10 7.37 -27.51 14.46
N LEU A 11 6.78 -26.63 13.65
CA LEU A 11 5.36 -26.64 13.30
C LEU A 11 5.10 -27.23 11.90
N GLY A 12 6.13 -27.78 11.25
CA GLY A 12 6.07 -28.29 9.87
C GLY A 12 6.32 -27.23 8.79
N GLY A 13 6.82 -26.06 9.17
CA GLY A 13 7.19 -24.98 8.25
C GLY A 13 8.52 -25.22 7.53
N SER A 14 8.83 -24.38 6.53
CA SER A 14 10.03 -24.52 5.69
C SER A 14 11.34 -24.10 6.36
N GLY A 15 11.27 -23.37 7.48
CA GLY A 15 12.42 -22.74 8.12
C GLY A 15 13.01 -21.57 7.35
N ILE A 16 14.17 -21.11 7.82
CA ILE A 16 14.95 -20.04 7.18
C ILE A 16 15.99 -20.71 6.29
N TYR A 17 16.00 -20.37 5.01
CA TYR A 17 17.02 -20.87 4.10
C TYR A 17 18.30 -20.03 4.21
N ASP A 18 19.42 -20.68 4.52
CA ASP A 18 20.75 -20.07 4.46
C ASP A 18 21.32 -20.29 3.06
N TYR A 19 21.31 -19.22 2.26
CA TYR A 19 21.82 -19.24 0.88
C TYR A 19 23.34 -19.36 0.80
N VAL A 20 24.08 -19.06 1.88
CA VAL A 20 25.54 -19.23 1.91
C VAL A 20 25.90 -20.68 2.21
N ALA A 21 25.21 -21.29 3.17
CA ALA A 21 25.41 -22.70 3.53
C ALA A 21 24.60 -23.69 2.67
N ASN A 22 23.76 -23.19 1.76
CA ASN A 22 22.87 -23.93 0.87
C ASN A 22 22.02 -25.00 1.59
N LYS A 23 21.50 -24.64 2.76
CA LYS A 23 20.69 -25.52 3.62
C LYS A 23 19.73 -24.71 4.47
N VAL A 24 18.70 -25.38 5.01
CA VAL A 24 17.82 -24.77 6.02
C VAL A 24 18.61 -24.58 7.32
N ALA A 25 18.53 -23.39 7.91
CA ALA A 25 19.17 -23.06 9.17
C ALA A 25 18.64 -23.98 10.29
N GLY A 26 19.54 -24.54 11.08
CA GLY A 26 19.18 -25.49 12.14
C GLY A 26 18.47 -24.85 13.33
N ASN A 27 18.57 -23.53 13.48
CA ASN A 27 17.91 -22.76 14.53
C ASN A 27 16.88 -21.83 13.90
N TYR A 28 15.64 -21.93 14.38
CA TYR A 28 14.55 -21.03 14.03
C TYR A 28 14.04 -20.35 15.31
N SER A 29 13.86 -19.04 15.27
CA SER A 29 13.32 -18.25 16.38
C SER A 29 12.12 -17.47 15.87
N ILE A 30 10.93 -17.81 16.38
CA ILE A 30 9.68 -17.12 16.03
C ILE A 30 9.76 -15.64 16.37
N LEU A 31 10.33 -15.29 17.53
CA LEU A 31 10.46 -13.90 17.97
C LEU A 31 11.36 -13.09 17.03
N ASP A 32 12.51 -13.63 16.65
CA ASP A 32 13.43 -12.95 15.74
C ASP A 32 12.79 -12.75 14.37
N GLN A 33 12.09 -13.78 13.86
CA GLN A 33 11.36 -13.69 12.60
C GLN A 33 10.21 -12.69 12.64
N LEU A 34 9.52 -12.55 13.78
CA LEU A 34 8.48 -11.53 13.95
C LEU A 34 9.07 -10.12 13.87
N ILE A 35 10.21 -9.87 14.52
CA ILE A 35 10.88 -8.56 14.49
C ILE A 35 11.37 -8.25 13.07
N ILE A 36 12.01 -9.21 12.40
CA ILE A 36 12.49 -9.03 11.01
C ILE A 36 11.34 -8.70 10.07
N GLN A 37 10.22 -9.45 10.14
CA GLN A 37 9.08 -9.20 9.28
C GLN A 37 8.35 -7.91 9.61
N ALA A 38 8.24 -7.55 10.90
CA ALA A 38 7.66 -6.27 11.31
C ALA A 38 8.50 -5.10 10.77
N GLY A 39 9.82 -5.21 10.83
CA GLY A 39 10.73 -4.24 10.21
C GLY A 39 10.51 -4.11 8.71
N GLY A 40 10.43 -5.23 7.98
CA GLY A 40 10.16 -5.23 6.54
C GLY A 40 8.82 -4.59 6.16
N VAL A 41 7.75 -4.90 6.91
CA VAL A 41 6.44 -4.26 6.72
C VAL A 41 6.51 -2.76 7.03
N GLY A 42 7.15 -2.38 8.13
CA GLY A 42 7.33 -0.98 8.52
C GLY A 42 8.06 -0.17 7.44
N ILE A 43 9.17 -0.70 6.92
CA ILE A 43 9.91 -0.07 5.83
C ILE A 43 9.02 0.08 4.59
N THR A 44 8.27 -0.96 4.24
CA THR A 44 7.39 -0.93 3.05
C THR A 44 6.31 0.14 3.18
N VAL A 45 5.68 0.25 4.36
CA VAL A 45 4.65 1.27 4.64
C VAL A 45 5.25 2.67 4.59
N LEU A 46 6.39 2.89 5.25
CA LEU A 46 7.07 4.18 5.26
C LEU A 46 7.49 4.60 3.86
N TRP A 47 8.09 3.69 3.08
CA TRP A 47 8.52 3.96 1.71
C TRP A 47 7.33 4.26 0.80
N SER A 48 6.33 3.39 0.80
CA SER A 48 5.14 3.56 -0.06
C SER A 48 4.37 4.83 0.31
N GLY A 49 4.26 5.13 1.60
CA GLY A 49 3.64 6.35 2.10
C GLY A 49 4.42 7.60 1.70
N ALA A 50 5.74 7.61 1.90
CA ALA A 50 6.59 8.75 1.55
C ALA A 50 6.60 9.02 0.04
N VAL A 51 6.78 7.98 -0.79
CA VAL A 51 6.77 8.11 -2.25
C VAL A 51 5.41 8.60 -2.74
N SER A 52 4.31 8.01 -2.24
CA SER A 52 2.96 8.47 -2.59
C SER A 52 2.73 9.92 -2.18
N PHE A 53 3.13 10.31 -0.97
CA PHE A 53 3.00 11.68 -0.50
C PHE A 53 3.75 12.68 -1.38
N ILE A 54 5.00 12.36 -1.75
CA ILE A 54 5.80 13.21 -2.65
C ILE A 54 5.13 13.28 -4.01
N ALA A 55 4.71 12.15 -4.57
CA ALA A 55 4.04 12.11 -5.87
C ALA A 55 2.76 12.96 -5.88
N TYR A 56 1.90 12.81 -4.87
CA TYR A 56 0.69 13.60 -4.76
C TYR A 56 1.01 15.09 -4.61
N LYS A 57 1.97 15.46 -3.76
CA LYS A 57 2.34 16.87 -3.60
C LYS A 57 2.88 17.50 -4.88
N LEU A 58 3.63 16.75 -5.68
CA LEU A 58 4.11 17.22 -6.98
C LEU A 58 2.95 17.42 -7.95
N VAL A 59 2.06 16.44 -8.10
CA VAL A 59 0.89 16.56 -9.00
C VAL A 59 -0.01 17.71 -8.58
N ASP A 60 -0.23 17.90 -7.28
CA ASP A 60 -1.03 19.01 -6.77
C ASP A 60 -0.41 20.37 -7.13
N THR A 61 0.90 20.49 -7.06
CA THR A 61 1.62 21.74 -7.38
C THR A 61 1.61 22.06 -8.88
N PHE A 62 1.71 21.05 -9.75
CA PHE A 62 1.88 21.27 -11.20
C PHE A 62 0.59 21.17 -12.02
N ILE A 63 -0.36 20.34 -11.59
CA ILE A 63 -1.56 20.00 -12.37
C ILE A 63 -2.83 20.34 -11.56
N GLY A 64 -2.79 20.18 -10.24
CA GLY A 64 -3.96 20.22 -9.37
C GLY A 64 -4.62 18.85 -9.29
N LEU A 65 -4.67 18.26 -8.09
CA LEU A 65 -5.15 16.89 -7.88
C LEU A 65 -6.65 16.79 -7.62
N ARG A 66 -7.28 17.89 -7.24
CA ARG A 66 -8.70 17.96 -6.88
C ARG A 66 -9.32 19.19 -7.52
N VAL A 67 -10.54 19.03 -8.01
CA VAL A 67 -11.44 20.13 -8.37
C VAL A 67 -11.65 21.00 -7.11
N ALA A 68 -11.67 22.32 -7.25
CA ALA A 68 -11.84 23.21 -6.10
C ALA A 68 -13.14 22.85 -5.34
N GLU A 69 -13.14 22.91 -4.01
CA GLU A 69 -14.31 22.55 -3.17
C GLU A 69 -15.59 23.32 -3.58
N ASP A 70 -15.44 24.48 -4.23
CA ASP A 70 -16.51 25.29 -4.78
C ASP A 70 -17.16 24.67 -6.04
N GLU A 71 -16.39 23.98 -6.89
CA GLU A 71 -16.89 23.26 -8.08
C GLU A 71 -17.46 21.85 -7.71
N GLU A 72 -17.04 21.25 -6.59
CA GLU A 72 -17.63 19.99 -6.07
C GLU A 72 -19.06 20.19 -5.54
N ARG A 73 -19.44 21.41 -5.12
CA ARG A 73 -20.82 21.75 -4.70
C ARG A 73 -21.75 22.15 -5.84
N GLU A 74 -21.22 22.65 -6.96
CA GLU A 74 -22.03 23.13 -8.09
C GLU A 74 -22.17 22.13 -9.25
N GLY A 75 -21.41 21.03 -9.28
CA GLY A 75 -21.30 20.23 -10.49
C GLY A 75 -21.25 18.72 -10.30
N LEU A 76 -22.34 18.09 -9.86
CA LEU A 76 -22.55 16.65 -10.09
C LEU A 76 -23.90 16.30 -10.75
N ASP A 77 -24.52 17.24 -11.49
CA ASP A 77 -25.67 16.92 -12.37
C ASP A 77 -25.79 17.76 -13.67
N ILE A 78 -24.88 18.70 -13.99
CA ILE A 78 -25.13 19.67 -15.10
C ILE A 78 -24.18 19.58 -16.32
N SER A 79 -23.00 18.93 -16.27
CA SER A 79 -22.05 19.00 -17.42
C SER A 79 -21.64 17.68 -18.09
N SER A 80 -21.98 16.51 -17.55
CA SER A 80 -21.40 15.23 -18.04
C SER A 80 -22.22 14.49 -19.09
N HIS A 81 -23.46 14.90 -19.37
CA HIS A 81 -24.22 14.40 -20.51
C HIS A 81 -24.75 15.60 -21.27
N GLY A 82 -24.29 15.79 -22.50
CA GLY A 82 -24.71 16.87 -23.41
C GLY A 82 -26.15 16.76 -23.90
N GLU A 83 -27.12 16.57 -23.02
CA GLU A 83 -28.54 16.80 -23.28
C GLU A 83 -29.10 17.86 -22.33
N GLN A 84 -29.56 18.98 -22.88
CA GLN A 84 -30.49 19.86 -22.18
C GLN A 84 -31.84 19.15 -22.06
N ALA A 85 -32.05 18.42 -20.96
CA ALA A 85 -33.33 17.83 -20.65
C ALA A 85 -34.31 18.95 -20.23
N TYR A 86 -35.26 19.22 -21.13
CA TYR A 86 -36.46 20.06 -21.01
C TYR A 86 -36.35 21.56 -21.36
N ARG A 87 -36.56 21.83 -22.66
CA ARG A 87 -37.47 22.91 -23.09
C ARG A 87 -38.91 22.45 -22.84
N TYR A 88 -39.65 23.11 -21.95
CA TYR A 88 -41.12 23.05 -21.98
C TYR A 88 -41.63 24.18 -22.87
N SER A 89 -42.15 23.80 -24.04
CA SER A 89 -43.17 24.55 -24.78
C SER A 89 -44.55 24.09 -24.32
#